data_AF-A0A9D2DZI7-F1
#
_entry.id   AF-A0A9D2DZI7-F1
#
_cell.length_a   1.000
_cell.length_b   1.000
_cell.length_c   1.000
_cell.angle_alpha   90.00
_cell.angle_beta   90.00
_cell.angle_gamma   90.00
#
_symmetry.space_group_name_H-M   'P 1'
#
loop_
_entity.id
_entity.type
_entity.pdbx_description
1 polymer ?
#
loop_
_entity_poly.entity_id
_entity_poly.type
_entity_poly.pdbx_seq_one_letter_code
_entity_poly.pdbx_strand_id
1 'polypeptide(L)'
;MNKKLMSHSICLTLMVLLLNAPTSFGAETKIQPHTGYATWYADYFHGRRTANGEIYHKDKFTAAHRTLPFGTMVKVTNLDNNKSCIVKINDRCGNNPKMTIDLSKAAAAEIGMISAGIQKVRLEIIE
;
A
#
# COMPACT_ATOMS: atom_id res chain seq x y z
N MET A 1 14.74 75.95 29.58
CA MET A 1 15.86 75.00 29.82
C MET A 1 15.59 73.77 28.94
N ASN A 2 16.18 73.71 27.74
CA ASN A 2 17.43 72.98 27.42
C ASN A 2 17.22 71.46 27.67
N LYS A 3 17.29 70.53 26.70
CA LYS A 3 18.28 70.29 25.63
C LYS A 3 17.61 69.35 24.57
N LYS A 4 17.73 69.58 23.24
CA LYS A 4 18.59 68.84 22.26
C LYS A 4 18.37 67.31 22.29
N LEU A 5 18.30 66.53 21.21
CA LEU A 5 18.66 66.67 19.80
C LEU A 5 18.22 65.36 19.11
N MET A 6 17.91 65.50 17.82
CA MET A 6 17.63 64.50 16.78
C MET A 6 18.59 63.29 16.76
N SER A 7 18.19 62.16 16.15
CA SER A 7 19.02 61.40 15.18
C SER A 7 18.45 60.04 14.73
N HIS A 8 18.14 59.95 13.43
CA HIS A 8 18.40 58.85 12.48
C HIS A 8 17.97 57.40 12.80
N SER A 9 16.97 56.90 12.04
CA SER A 9 17.19 55.78 11.11
C SER A 9 15.97 55.56 10.21
N ILE A 10 15.98 56.23 9.06
CA ILE A 10 15.47 55.61 7.83
C ILE A 10 16.45 54.48 7.53
N CYS A 11 16.07 53.24 7.79
CA CYS A 11 16.79 52.10 7.25
C CYS A 11 15.84 50.91 7.11
N LEU A 12 15.71 50.44 5.87
CA LEU A 12 15.21 49.14 5.48
C LEU A 12 13.68 48.93 5.41
N THR A 13 13.06 49.66 4.49
CA THR A 13 12.23 48.99 3.47
C THR A 13 13.05 47.89 2.77
N LEU A 14 13.04 46.64 3.27
CA LEU A 14 13.24 45.37 2.53
C LEU A 14 13.44 44.20 3.52
N MET A 15 12.38 43.45 3.84
CA MET A 15 12.33 42.10 4.46
C MET A 15 11.03 42.04 5.25
N VAL A 16 10.03 41.20 5.00
CA VAL A 16 9.94 39.96 4.24
C VAL A 16 8.49 39.88 3.76
N LEU A 17 8.34 39.86 2.45
CA LEU A 17 7.11 39.53 1.73
C LEU A 17 7.05 37.99 1.68
N LEU A 18 6.61 37.34 2.76
CA LEU A 18 6.34 35.88 2.78
C LEU A 18 5.11 35.57 3.65
N LEU A 19 3.99 36.24 3.34
CA LEU A 19 2.67 35.62 3.49
C LEU A 19 2.45 34.77 2.24
N ASN A 20 1.94 33.54 2.44
CA ASN A 20 1.69 32.48 1.46
C ASN A 20 2.83 31.47 1.26
N ALA A 21 3.16 30.71 2.32
CA ALA A 21 3.56 29.33 2.06
C ALA A 21 2.27 28.56 1.71
N PRO A 22 2.10 28.00 0.51
CA PRO A 22 1.07 27.00 0.31
C PRO A 22 1.43 25.78 1.18
N THR A 23 0.79 25.70 2.35
CA THR A 23 0.74 24.49 3.16
C THR A 23 -0.10 23.45 2.43
N SER A 24 0.47 22.78 1.43
CA SER A 24 -0.07 21.54 0.86
C SER A 24 0.93 20.93 -0.12
N PHE A 25 1.77 20.03 0.38
CA PHE A 25 2.27 18.94 -0.45
C PHE A 25 2.09 17.63 0.31
N GLY A 26 0.81 17.29 0.55
CA GLY A 26 0.43 15.89 0.63
C GLY A 26 0.61 15.33 -0.78
N ALA A 27 1.80 14.81 -1.08
CA ALA A 27 1.99 14.03 -2.29
C ALA A 27 1.12 12.77 -2.12
N GLU A 28 -0.08 12.78 -2.69
CA GLU A 28 -0.81 11.53 -2.97
C GLU A 28 0.15 10.68 -3.80
N THR A 29 0.77 9.71 -3.13
CA THR A 29 1.71 8.82 -3.79
C THR A 29 0.85 7.84 -4.54
N LYS A 30 0.46 8.20 -5.78
CA LYS A 30 -0.32 7.32 -6.64
C LYS A 30 0.46 6.01 -6.80
N ILE A 31 0.09 5.00 -6.02
CA ILE A 31 0.83 3.74 -5.99
C ILE A 31 0.56 3.07 -7.33
N GLN A 32 1.62 2.99 -8.13
CA GLN A 32 1.51 2.47 -9.49
C GLN A 32 1.10 0.99 -9.43
N PRO A 33 0.13 0.55 -10.26
CA PRO A 33 -0.24 -0.84 -10.33
C PRO A 33 0.99 -1.71 -10.66
N HIS A 34 1.22 -2.73 -9.85
CA HIS A 34 2.33 -3.64 -10.01
C HIS A 34 1.84 -4.98 -10.57
N THR A 35 2.50 -5.51 -11.60
CA THR A 35 2.17 -6.83 -12.15
C THR A 35 3.13 -7.88 -11.59
N GLY A 36 2.58 -9.04 -11.22
CA GLY A 36 3.34 -10.14 -10.64
C GLY A 36 2.66 -11.49 -10.83
N TYR A 37 3.15 -12.50 -10.11
CA TYR A 37 2.52 -13.82 -10.06
C TYR A 37 1.88 -14.05 -8.70
N ALA A 38 0.67 -14.60 -8.72
CA ALA A 38 -0.05 -15.05 -7.55
C ALA A 38 0.03 -16.57 -7.42
N THR A 39 0.07 -17.06 -6.18
CA THR A 39 -0.32 -18.44 -5.83
C THR A 39 -1.44 -18.42 -4.80
N TRP A 40 -1.79 -19.57 -4.22
CA TRP A 40 -2.75 -19.64 -3.14
C TRP A 40 -2.39 -20.70 -2.08
N TYR A 41 -2.83 -20.47 -0.85
CA TYR A 41 -2.55 -21.34 0.29
C TYR A 41 -3.27 -22.69 0.20
N ALA A 42 -2.53 -23.78 0.38
CA ALA A 42 -3.11 -25.11 0.58
C ALA A 42 -3.97 -25.16 1.87
N ASP A 43 -4.98 -26.05 1.89
CA ASP A 43 -5.90 -26.21 3.02
C ASP A 43 -5.19 -26.52 4.35
N TYR A 44 -4.00 -27.13 4.29
CA TYR A 44 -3.14 -27.44 5.43
C TYR A 44 -2.78 -26.23 6.30
N PHE A 45 -2.77 -25.02 5.72
CA PHE A 45 -2.45 -23.81 6.47
C PHE A 45 -3.62 -23.30 7.32
N HIS A 46 -4.85 -23.75 7.06
CA HIS A 46 -6.05 -23.31 7.78
C HIS A 46 -5.88 -23.44 9.30
N GLY A 47 -6.23 -22.39 10.04
CA GLY A 47 -6.14 -22.37 11.50
C GLY A 47 -4.74 -22.06 12.06
N ARG A 48 -3.72 -21.87 11.22
CA ARG A 48 -2.37 -21.47 11.66
C ARG A 48 -2.25 -19.97 11.82
N ARG A 49 -1.27 -19.54 12.63
CA ARG A 49 -0.92 -18.13 12.75
C ARG A 49 -0.18 -17.63 11.51
N THR A 50 -0.54 -16.46 11.02
CA THR A 50 0.17 -15.68 10.01
C THR A 50 1.30 -14.86 10.65
N ALA A 51 2.15 -14.25 9.84
CA ALA A 51 3.23 -13.37 10.29
C ALA A 51 2.76 -12.14 11.06
N ASN A 52 1.53 -11.66 10.85
CA ASN A 52 0.96 -10.56 11.65
C ASN A 52 0.27 -11.03 12.94
N GLY A 53 0.26 -12.34 13.21
CA GLY A 53 -0.32 -12.95 14.40
C GLY A 53 -1.81 -13.33 14.29
N GLU A 54 -2.51 -12.96 13.21
CA GLU A 54 -3.88 -13.41 12.96
C GLU A 54 -3.92 -14.92 12.65
N ILE A 55 -5.08 -15.54 12.84
CA ILE A 55 -5.32 -16.91 12.37
C ILE A 55 -5.73 -16.88 10.89
N TYR A 56 -5.00 -17.62 10.06
CA TYR A 56 -5.34 -17.80 8.66
C TYR A 56 -6.65 -18.59 8.52
N HIS A 57 -7.59 -18.00 7.79
CA HIS A 57 -8.83 -18.65 7.38
C HIS A 57 -8.92 -18.66 5.85
N LYS A 58 -9.16 -19.84 5.28
CA LYS A 58 -9.17 -20.04 3.83
C LYS A 58 -10.33 -19.32 3.13
N ASP A 59 -11.40 -19.08 3.88
CA ASP A 59 -12.64 -18.45 3.41
C ASP A 59 -12.63 -16.92 3.54
N LYS A 60 -11.59 -16.33 4.13
CA LYS A 60 -11.43 -14.87 4.23
C LYS A 60 -10.62 -14.33 3.08
N PHE A 61 -10.86 -13.08 2.70
CA PHE A 61 -10.14 -12.39 1.63
C PHE A 61 -8.84 -11.77 2.17
N THR A 62 -7.87 -12.64 2.42
CA THR A 62 -6.53 -12.23 2.89
C THR A 62 -5.44 -12.73 1.96
N ALA A 63 -4.25 -12.17 2.09
CA ALA A 63 -3.08 -12.56 1.30
C ALA A 63 -1.76 -12.32 2.05
N ALA A 64 -0.73 -13.03 1.60
CA ALA A 64 0.64 -12.84 1.99
C ALA A 64 1.40 -12.05 0.94
N HIS A 65 2.19 -11.06 1.35
CA HIS A 65 3.03 -10.28 0.44
C HIS A 65 4.40 -10.00 1.08
N ARG A 66 5.47 -9.92 0.27
CA ARG A 66 6.85 -9.77 0.74
C ARG A 66 7.06 -8.53 1.61
N THR A 67 6.67 -7.37 1.09
CA THR A 67 7.07 -6.07 1.65
C THR A 67 5.92 -5.15 2.04
N LEU A 68 4.71 -5.34 1.50
CA LEU A 68 3.59 -4.47 1.83
C LEU A 68 3.28 -4.50 3.34
N PRO A 69 2.97 -3.34 3.94
CA PRO A 69 2.55 -3.27 5.32
C PRO A 69 1.38 -4.22 5.60
N PHE A 70 1.32 -4.74 6.81
CA PHE A 70 0.13 -5.48 7.23
C PHE A 70 -1.07 -4.53 7.31
N GLY A 71 -2.25 -5.02 6.94
CA GLY A 71 -3.47 -4.23 6.85
C GLY A 71 -3.68 -3.53 5.51
N THR A 72 -2.66 -3.45 4.65
CA THR A 72 -2.82 -2.89 3.30
C THR A 72 -3.91 -3.65 2.53
N MET A 73 -4.83 -2.91 1.93
CA MET A 73 -5.87 -3.45 1.07
C MET A 73 -5.36 -3.42 -0.37
N VAL A 74 -5.44 -4.56 -1.04
CA VAL A 74 -4.93 -4.73 -2.41
C VAL A 74 -6.02 -5.31 -3.28
N LYS A 75 -6.38 -4.61 -4.35
CA LYS A 75 -7.14 -5.20 -5.44
C LYS A 75 -6.22 -6.05 -6.29
N VAL A 76 -6.60 -7.31 -6.45
CA VAL A 76 -5.88 -8.31 -7.24
C VAL A 76 -6.73 -8.64 -8.45
N THR A 77 -6.20 -8.39 -9.64
CA THR A 77 -6.87 -8.66 -10.92
C THR A 77 -6.16 -9.77 -11.66
N ASN A 78 -6.86 -10.85 -11.98
CA ASN A 78 -6.37 -11.89 -12.88
C ASN A 78 -6.34 -11.35 -14.32
N LEU A 79 -5.17 -11.32 -14.94
CA LEU A 79 -4.99 -10.72 -16.26
C LEU A 79 -5.52 -11.58 -17.42
N ASP A 80 -5.84 -12.85 -17.19
CA ASP A 80 -6.33 -13.73 -18.25
C ASP A 80 -7.86 -13.65 -18.41
N ASN A 81 -8.58 -13.33 -17.33
CA ASN A 81 -10.05 -13.31 -17.32
C ASN A 81 -10.64 -11.99 -16.79
N ASN A 82 -9.81 -11.03 -16.40
CA ASN A 82 -10.19 -9.72 -15.84
C ASN A 82 -11.03 -9.76 -14.55
N LYS A 83 -11.19 -10.93 -13.91
CA LYS A 83 -11.83 -11.02 -12.59
C LYS A 83 -10.90 -10.43 -11.54
N SER A 84 -11.49 -9.79 -10.53
CA SER A 84 -10.72 -9.16 -9.45
C SER A 84 -11.41 -9.29 -8.11
N CYS A 85 -10.61 -9.24 -7.05
CA CYS A 85 -11.11 -9.14 -5.67
C CYS A 85 -10.18 -8.24 -4.85
N ILE A 86 -10.65 -7.78 -3.69
CA ILE A 86 -9.82 -7.02 -2.74
C ILE A 86 -9.43 -7.95 -1.60
N VAL A 87 -8.15 -7.94 -1.24
CA VAL A 87 -7.60 -8.72 -0.13
C VAL A 87 -6.88 -7.83 0.87
N LYS A 88 -6.90 -8.23 2.14
CA LYS A 88 -6.07 -7.62 3.20
C LYS A 88 -4.74 -8.35 3.30
N ILE A 89 -3.62 -7.62 3.30
CA ILE A 89 -2.31 -8.20 3.58
C ILE A 89 -2.20 -8.51 5.08
N ASN A 90 -2.07 -9.78 5.44
CA ASN A 90 -1.91 -10.20 6.84
C ASN A 90 -0.79 -11.23 7.06
N ASP A 91 -0.05 -11.56 6.01
CA ASP A 91 1.02 -12.54 6.10
C ASP A 91 2.23 -12.16 5.20
N ARG A 92 3.30 -12.94 5.31
CA ARG A 92 4.53 -12.83 4.51
C ARG A 92 4.70 -14.07 3.65
N CYS A 93 4.79 -13.87 2.34
CA CYS A 93 5.10 -14.97 1.43
C CYS A 93 6.57 -15.35 1.54
N GLY A 94 6.88 -16.60 1.20
CA GLY A 94 8.24 -17.15 1.28
C GLY A 94 9.23 -16.49 0.32
N ASN A 95 10.49 -16.94 0.37
CA ASN A 95 11.58 -16.26 -0.33
C ASN A 95 11.60 -16.42 -1.87
N ASN A 96 10.62 -17.09 -2.50
CA ASN A 96 10.60 -17.29 -3.95
C ASN A 96 10.42 -15.95 -4.70
N PRO A 97 11.47 -15.44 -5.41
CA PRO A 97 11.42 -14.12 -6.03
C PRO A 97 10.45 -14.04 -7.21
N LYS A 98 10.01 -15.19 -7.75
CA LYS A 98 9.04 -15.22 -8.84
C LYS A 98 7.60 -14.95 -8.36
N MET A 99 7.31 -15.19 -7.07
CA MET A 99 5.95 -15.09 -6.52
C MET A 99 5.79 -13.79 -5.73
N THR A 100 4.80 -13.01 -6.14
CA THR A 100 4.57 -11.66 -5.60
C THR A 100 3.60 -11.71 -4.43
N ILE A 101 2.53 -12.50 -4.56
CA ILE A 101 1.44 -12.56 -3.59
C ILE A 101 0.91 -14.00 -3.45
N ASP A 102 0.61 -14.44 -2.23
CA ASP A 102 -0.06 -15.73 -1.99
C ASP A 102 -1.47 -15.46 -1.44
N LEU A 103 -2.49 -15.84 -2.21
CA LEU A 103 -3.88 -15.57 -1.88
C LEU A 103 -4.45 -16.63 -0.94
N SER A 104 -5.45 -16.22 -0.15
CA SER A 104 -6.41 -17.16 0.44
C SER A 104 -7.12 -17.98 -0.64
N LYS A 105 -7.63 -19.16 -0.26
CA LYS A 105 -8.35 -20.04 -1.19
C LYS A 105 -9.62 -19.37 -1.74
N ALA A 106 -10.36 -18.64 -0.91
CA ALA A 106 -11.53 -17.88 -1.35
C ALA A 106 -11.17 -16.79 -2.37
N ALA A 107 -10.13 -15.97 -2.12
CA ALA A 107 -9.71 -14.95 -3.07
C ALA A 107 -9.22 -15.54 -4.40
N ALA A 108 -8.50 -16.67 -4.34
CA ALA A 108 -8.06 -17.39 -5.54
C ALA A 108 -9.24 -17.97 -6.34
N ALA A 109 -10.28 -18.45 -5.66
CA ALA A 109 -11.51 -18.91 -6.30
C ALA A 109 -12.26 -17.75 -6.97
N GLU A 110 -12.37 -16.61 -6.29
CA GLU A 110 -13.05 -15.42 -6.79
C GLU A 110 -12.47 -14.92 -8.12
N ILE A 111 -11.13 -14.86 -8.22
CA ILE A 111 -10.45 -14.44 -9.46
C ILE A 111 -10.26 -15.60 -10.46
N GLY A 112 -10.79 -16.78 -10.15
CA GLY A 112 -10.82 -17.94 -11.05
C GLY A 112 -9.45 -18.56 -11.33
N MET A 113 -8.56 -18.63 -10.34
CA MET A 113 -7.20 -19.17 -10.51
C MET A 113 -6.92 -20.50 -9.81
N ILE A 114 -7.92 -21.13 -9.18
CA ILE A 114 -7.72 -22.38 -8.42
C ILE A 114 -7.11 -23.49 -9.28
N SER A 115 -7.65 -23.72 -10.48
CA SER A 115 -7.16 -24.77 -11.39
C SER A 115 -5.80 -24.47 -12.00
N ALA A 116 -5.48 -23.19 -12.23
CA ALA A 116 -4.18 -22.76 -12.76
C ALA A 116 -3.05 -22.91 -11.74
N GLY A 117 -3.35 -22.74 -10.45
CA GLY A 117 -2.39 -22.81 -9.35
C GLY A 117 -1.50 -21.56 -9.24
N ILE A 118 -0.92 -21.13 -10.35
CA ILE A 118 -0.12 -19.91 -10.49
C ILE A 118 -0.77 -19.02 -11.54
N GLN A 119 -0.93 -17.73 -11.25
CA GLN A 119 -1.60 -16.80 -12.16
C GLN A 119 -0.86 -15.48 -12.28
N LYS A 120 -0.79 -14.92 -13.49
CA LYS A 120 -0.30 -13.55 -13.69
C LYS A 120 -1.39 -12.56 -13.25
N VAL A 121 -1.06 -11.67 -12.33
CA VAL A 121 -2.00 -10.73 -11.72
C VAL A 121 -1.48 -9.30 -11.72
N ARG A 122 -2.41 -8.34 -11.71
CA ARG A 122 -2.15 -6.94 -11.40
C ARG A 122 -2.58 -6.64 -9.97
N LEU A 123 -1.72 -5.96 -9.23
CA LEU A 123 -1.92 -5.53 -7.85
C LEU A 123 -2.08 -4.01 -7.81
N GLU A 124 -3.14 -3.55 -7.18
CA GLU A 124 -3.46 -2.14 -6.97
C GLU A 124 -3.70 -1.92 -5.48
N ILE A 125 -2.93 -1.04 -4.84
CA ILE A 125 -3.17 -0.67 -3.45
C ILE A 125 -4.39 0.24 -3.41
N ILE A 126 -5.32 -0.06 -2.50
CA ILE A 126 -6.51 0.73 -2.27
C ILE A 126 -6.27 1.60 -1.04
N GLU A 127 -6.42 2.91 -1.20
CA GLU A 127 -6.34 3.91 -0.13
C GLU A 127 -7.63 3.95 0.71
#